data_AF-A0A511UP92-F1
#
_entry.id   AF-A0A511UP92-F1
#
_cell.length_a   1.000
_cell.length_b   1.000
_cell.length_c   1.000
_cell.angle_alpha   90.00
_cell.angle_beta   90.00
_cell.angle_gamma   90.00
#
_symmetry.space_group_name_H-M   'P 1'
#
loop_
_entity.id
_entity.type
_entity.pdbx_description
1 polymer ?
#
loop_
_entity_poly.entity_id
_entity_poly.type
_entity_poly.pdbx_seq_one_letter_code
_entity_poly.pdbx_strand_id
1 'polypeptide(L)'
;MKILKLALIVALFSATPTWAESLTGPQNNAVRSANLYLSMQGFSRSGLIQQLSSDFGDGYKVADATAAVDSLDIDWDKPSKR
;
A
#
# COMPACT_ATOMS: atom_id res chain seq x y z
N MET A 1 -42.62 -25.66 32.95
CA MET A 1 -42.51 -25.64 31.47
C MET A 1 -42.10 -24.24 31.02
N LYS A 2 -41.14 -24.18 30.08
CA LYS A 2 -40.87 -23.06 29.16
C LYS A 2 -39.93 -21.93 29.63
N ILE A 3 -38.66 -22.20 29.33
CA ILE A 3 -37.65 -21.38 28.61
C ILE A 3 -37.00 -20.16 29.29
N LEU A 4 -35.74 -20.41 29.68
CA LEU A 4 -34.58 -19.52 29.76
C LEU A 4 -34.67 -18.30 28.84
N LYS A 5 -34.49 -17.10 29.41
CA LYS A 5 -33.85 -15.99 28.68
C LYS A 5 -32.39 -15.94 29.10
N LEU A 6 -31.58 -16.66 28.33
CA LEU A 6 -30.13 -16.54 28.32
C LEU A 6 -29.80 -15.10 27.89
N ALA A 7 -29.24 -14.30 28.78
CA ALA A 7 -28.64 -13.02 28.42
C ALA A 7 -27.40 -13.31 27.57
N LEU A 8 -27.58 -13.29 26.26
CA LEU A 8 -26.51 -13.44 25.28
C LEU A 8 -25.63 -12.18 25.33
N ILE A 9 -24.46 -12.31 25.94
CA ILE A 9 -23.39 -11.32 25.91
C ILE A 9 -22.88 -11.29 24.46
N VAL A 10 -23.37 -10.37 23.64
CA VAL A 10 -22.78 -10.11 22.32
C VAL A 10 -21.62 -9.13 22.51
N ALA A 11 -20.49 -9.65 22.98
CA ALA A 11 -19.19 -9.06 22.71
C ALA A 11 -18.68 -9.69 21.41
N LEU A 12 -19.21 -9.24 20.27
CA LEU A 12 -18.63 -9.52 18.97
C LEU A 12 -17.94 -8.24 18.51
N PHE A 13 -16.71 -8.06 18.99
CA PHE A 13 -15.69 -7.35 18.22
C PHE A 13 -15.52 -8.19 16.95
N SER A 14 -16.35 -7.90 15.94
CA SER A 14 -16.20 -8.49 14.62
C SER A 14 -14.82 -8.08 14.12
N ALA A 15 -13.89 -9.04 14.15
CA ALA A 15 -12.60 -8.95 13.51
C ALA A 15 -12.83 -8.34 12.13
N THR A 16 -12.19 -7.20 11.89
CA THR A 16 -12.15 -6.57 10.57
C THR A 16 -11.76 -7.65 9.57
N PRO A 17 -12.42 -7.76 8.42
CA PRO A 17 -12.00 -8.75 7.45
C PRO A 17 -10.62 -8.30 6.94
N THR A 18 -9.56 -8.94 7.41
CA THR A 18 -8.20 -8.78 6.89
C THR A 18 -8.14 -9.49 5.55
N TRP A 19 -8.86 -8.95 4.56
CA TRP A 19 -8.51 -9.18 3.17
C TRP A 19 -7.13 -8.55 3.01
N ALA A 20 -6.12 -9.33 2.65
CA ALA A 20 -4.84 -8.77 2.24
C ALA A 20 -5.11 -7.62 1.26
N GLU A 21 -4.67 -6.41 1.62
CA GLU A 21 -5.09 -5.15 1.02
C GLU A 21 -4.81 -5.14 -0.49
N SER A 22 -5.82 -5.42 -1.31
CA SER A 22 -5.68 -5.26 -2.75
C SER A 22 -5.55 -3.76 -3.05
N LEU A 23 -4.45 -3.36 -3.67
CA LEU A 23 -4.24 -1.97 -4.08
C LEU A 23 -5.40 -1.47 -4.94
N THR A 24 -5.68 -0.17 -4.85
CA THR A 24 -6.64 0.50 -5.73
C THR A 24 -6.12 0.53 -7.18
N GLY A 25 -6.99 0.87 -8.14
CA GLY A 25 -6.57 1.04 -9.55
C GLY A 25 -5.41 2.04 -9.72
N PRO A 26 -5.52 3.28 -9.19
CA PRO A 26 -4.43 4.25 -9.22
C PRO A 26 -3.14 3.75 -8.56
N GLN A 27 -3.22 3.07 -7.42
CA GLN A 27 -2.06 2.48 -6.75
C GLN A 27 -1.39 1.41 -7.60
N ASN A 28 -2.17 0.52 -8.24
CA ASN A 28 -1.62 -0.47 -9.18
C ASN A 28 -0.93 0.19 -10.39
N ASN A 29 -1.47 1.29 -10.91
CA ASN A 29 -0.83 2.05 -11.97
C ASN A 29 0.50 2.66 -11.48
N ALA A 30 0.50 3.24 -10.28
CA ALA A 30 1.70 3.75 -9.65
C ALA A 30 2.75 2.65 -9.38
N VAL A 31 2.35 1.43 -9.04
CA VAL A 31 3.28 0.27 -8.93
C VAL A 31 3.95 -0.03 -10.27
N ARG A 32 3.19 0.00 -11.38
CA ARG A 32 3.76 -0.25 -12.71
C ARG A 32 4.78 0.83 -13.09
N SER A 33 4.46 2.11 -12.85
CA SER A 33 5.40 3.21 -13.02
C SER A 33 6.62 3.09 -12.12
N ALA A 34 6.44 2.70 -10.85
CA ALA A 34 7.53 2.53 -9.89
C ALA A 34 8.55 1.49 -10.38
N ASN A 35 8.06 0.34 -10.87
CA ASN A 35 8.91 -0.70 -11.45
C ASN A 35 9.65 -0.22 -12.71
N LEU A 36 8.99 0.56 -13.57
CA LEU A 36 9.63 1.15 -14.75
C LEU A 36 10.79 2.07 -14.35
N TYR A 37 10.58 3.00 -13.42
CA TYR A 37 11.64 3.89 -12.95
C TYR A 37 12.81 3.12 -12.33
N LEU A 38 12.53 2.12 -11.50
CA LEU A 38 13.54 1.28 -10.86
C LEU A 38 14.36 0.46 -11.87
N SER A 39 13.77 0.10 -13.01
CA SER A 39 14.49 -0.58 -14.10
C SER A 39 15.50 0.31 -14.83
N MET A 40 15.28 1.63 -14.81
CA MET A 40 16.15 2.60 -15.48
C MET A 40 17.30 3.03 -14.58
N GLN A 41 17.02 3.25 -13.30
CA GLN A 41 18.01 3.68 -12.33
C GLN A 41 17.58 3.37 -10.89
N GLY A 42 18.54 3.31 -9.98
CA GLY A 42 18.25 3.19 -8.55
C GLY A 42 17.64 4.48 -7.97
N PHE A 43 16.65 4.32 -7.10
CA PHE A 43 16.00 5.38 -6.32
C PHE A 43 16.03 5.05 -4.82
N SER A 44 16.03 6.08 -3.98
CA SER A 44 15.59 5.94 -2.60
C SER A 44 14.06 5.85 -2.55
N ARG A 45 13.51 5.32 -1.46
CA ARG A 45 12.04 5.27 -1.24
C ARG A 45 11.40 6.64 -1.46
N SER A 46 11.91 7.67 -0.78
CA SER A 46 11.39 9.03 -0.86
C SER A 46 11.57 9.66 -2.24
N GLY A 47 12.69 9.38 -2.91
CA GLY A 47 12.94 9.85 -4.27
C GLY A 47 11.97 9.23 -5.28
N LEU A 48 11.65 7.94 -5.14
CA LEU A 48 10.70 7.27 -6.02
C LEU A 48 9.27 7.79 -5.79
N ILE A 49 8.87 8.00 -4.53
CA ILE A 49 7.56 8.61 -4.21
C ILE A 49 7.46 10.01 -4.83
N GLN A 50 8.49 10.85 -4.69
CA GLN A 50 8.53 12.19 -5.30
C GLN A 50 8.45 12.12 -6.84
N GLN A 51 9.18 11.19 -7.46
CA GLN A 51 9.15 11.01 -8.91
C GLN A 51 7.73 10.65 -9.40
N LEU A 52 7.07 9.72 -8.72
CA LEU A 52 5.71 9.28 -9.06
C LEU A 52 4.66 10.38 -8.84
N SER A 53 4.83 11.21 -7.80
CA SER A 53 3.87 12.26 -7.47
C SER A 53 4.14 13.61 -8.12
N SER A 54 5.29 13.77 -8.80
CA SER A 54 5.67 15.03 -9.43
C SER A 54 4.80 15.34 -10.64
N ASP A 55 4.43 16.61 -10.80
CA ASP A 55 3.74 17.12 -12.01
C ASP A 55 4.59 16.97 -13.28
N PHE A 56 5.92 16.83 -13.14
CA PHE A 56 6.84 16.54 -14.23
C PHE A 56 7.10 15.03 -14.43
N GLY A 57 6.54 14.19 -13.57
CA GLY A 57 6.58 12.73 -13.63
C GLY A 57 5.22 12.18 -14.04
N ASP A 58 4.65 11.32 -13.20
CA ASP A 58 3.34 10.70 -13.45
C ASP A 58 2.16 11.45 -12.81
N GLY A 59 2.41 12.38 -11.89
CA GLY A 59 1.37 13.18 -11.25
C GLY A 59 0.39 12.39 -10.37
N TYR A 60 0.79 11.23 -9.83
CA TYR A 60 -0.06 10.48 -8.90
C TYR A 60 -0.29 11.28 -7.60
N LYS A 61 -1.43 11.04 -6.95
CA LYS A 61 -1.60 11.51 -5.56
C LYS A 61 -0.48 10.90 -4.71
N VAL A 62 0.09 11.70 -3.81
CA VAL A 62 1.16 11.25 -2.92
C VAL A 62 0.78 9.98 -2.15
N ALA A 63 -0.48 9.84 -1.74
CA ALA A 63 -0.97 8.64 -1.07
C ALA A 63 -0.93 7.39 -1.96
N ASP A 64 -1.29 7.52 -3.25
CA ASP A 64 -1.26 6.40 -4.20
C ASP A 64 0.19 6.02 -4.55
N ALA A 65 1.06 7.02 -4.75
CA ALA A 65 2.48 6.80 -4.95
C ALA A 65 3.15 6.14 -3.74
N THR A 66 2.80 6.56 -2.52
CA THR A 66 3.33 5.97 -1.28
C THR A 66 2.90 4.52 -1.13
N ALA A 67 1.60 4.24 -1.27
CA ALA A 67 1.09 2.88 -1.19
C ALA A 67 1.70 1.97 -2.27
N ALA A 68 1.94 2.49 -3.48
CA ALA A 68 2.62 1.76 -4.52
C ALA A 68 4.05 1.40 -4.14
N VAL A 69 4.86 2.38 -3.71
CA VAL A 69 6.25 2.15 -3.32
C VAL A 69 6.38 1.23 -2.11
N ASP A 70 5.47 1.33 -1.15
CA ASP A 70 5.43 0.48 0.05
C ASP A 70 4.98 -0.95 -0.24
N SER A 71 4.26 -1.17 -1.34
CA SER A 71 3.86 -2.51 -1.78
C SER A 71 4.99 -3.30 -2.45
N LEU A 72 6.11 -2.64 -2.79
CA LEU A 72 7.25 -3.29 -3.44
C LEU A 72 8.06 -4.06 -2.40
N ASP A 73 8.47 -5.29 -2.76
CA ASP A 73 9.40 -6.10 -1.95
C ASP A 73 10.85 -5.61 -2.14
N ILE A 74 11.12 -4.40 -1.62
CA ILE A 74 12.41 -3.72 -1.72
C ILE A 74 12.87 -3.30 -0.33
N ASP A 75 14.11 -3.66 0.00
CA ASP A 75 14.78 -3.23 1.22
C ASP A 75 15.34 -1.81 1.04
N TRP A 76 14.56 -0.82 1.45
CA TRP A 76 14.87 0.60 1.30
C TRP A 76 15.99 1.11 2.21
N ASP A 77 16.31 0.39 3.28
CA ASP A 77 17.32 0.78 4.27
C ASP A 77 18.74 0.39 3.86
N LYS A 78 18.88 -0.44 2.82
CA LYS A 78 20.18 -0.73 2.22
C LYS A 78 20.54 0.36 1.22
N PRO A 79 21.75 0.96 1.30
CA PRO A 79 22.24 1.83 0.23
C PRO A 79 22.24 1.02 -1.07
N SER A 80 21.57 1.53 -2.10
CA SER A 80 21.55 0.93 -3.43
C SER A 80 22.99 0.76 -3.89
N LYS A 81 23.54 -0.46 -3.80
CA LYS A 81 24.86 -0.76 -4.35
C LYS A 81 24.72 -0.70 -5.87
N ARG A 82 25.18 0.40 -6.45
CA ARG A 82 25.58 0.42 -7.85
C ARG A 82 27.03 -0.04 -7.94
#